data_AF-A0A2H3ASX2-F1
#
_entry.id   AF-A0A2H3ASX2-F1
#
_cell.length_a   1.000
_cell.length_b   1.000
_cell.length_c   1.000
_cell.angle_alpha   90.00
_cell.angle_beta   90.00
_cell.angle_gamma   90.00
#
_symmetry.space_group_name_H-M   'P 1'
#
loop_
_entity.id
_entity.type
_entity.pdbx_description
1 polymer ?
#
loop_
_entity_poly.entity_id
_entity_poly.type
_entity_poly.pdbx_seq_one_letter_code
_entity_poly.pdbx_strand_id
1 'polypeptide(L)'
;MYECRVCWHWTFRTEGGLHSHCSAKENHFYCIECRRLFLREDFLEQDLSSKVHGGGEEDVLWCSLCPKDCRTRDKLRLHWKRDHYYCKVYDRVFGDSYALRQIGRATSNIYASI
;
A
#
# COMPACT_ATOMS: atom_id res chain seq x y z
N MET A 1 2.16 2.62 -16.09
CA MET A 1 3.46 2.08 -15.62
C MET A 1 3.25 1.71 -14.17
N TYR A 2 3.45 0.44 -13.82
CA TYR A 2 3.14 -0.15 -12.52
C TYR A 2 4.43 -0.45 -11.80
N GLU A 3 4.57 -0.09 -10.53
CA GLU A 3 5.86 -0.15 -9.84
C GLU A 3 5.75 -0.95 -8.54
N CYS A 4 6.81 -1.71 -8.24
CA CYS A 4 6.90 -2.43 -6.99
C CYS A 4 7.27 -1.45 -5.87
N ARG A 5 6.47 -1.43 -4.80
CA ARG A 5 6.71 -0.53 -3.66
C ARG A 5 7.78 -1.03 -2.70
N VAL A 6 8.12 -2.32 -2.77
CA VAL A 6 9.12 -2.98 -1.93
C VAL A 6 10.46 -3.11 -2.67
N CYS A 7 10.44 -3.51 -3.94
CA CYS A 7 11.63 -3.50 -4.79
C CYS A 7 11.83 -2.08 -5.36
N TRP A 8 12.66 -1.26 -4.71
CA TRP A 8 13.10 0.00 -5.30
C TRP A 8 13.64 -0.24 -6.72
N HIS A 9 13.21 0.60 -7.68
CA HIS A 9 13.53 0.58 -9.12
C HIS A 9 12.79 -0.39 -10.04
N TRP A 10 11.96 -1.32 -9.55
CA TRP A 10 11.26 -2.23 -10.46
C TRP A 10 9.92 -1.68 -10.95
N THR A 11 9.85 -1.47 -12.26
CA THR A 11 8.69 -0.93 -12.96
C THR A 11 8.26 -1.84 -14.10
N PHE A 12 6.97 -1.89 -14.34
CA PHE A 12 6.29 -2.79 -15.24
C PHE A 12 5.40 -1.99 -16.18
N ARG A 13 5.28 -2.48 -17.42
CA ARG A 13 4.40 -1.85 -18.42
C ARG A 13 2.93 -2.12 -18.13
N THR A 14 2.62 -3.25 -17.49
CA THR A 14 1.26 -3.73 -17.23
C THR A 14 1.07 -4.07 -15.75
N GLU A 15 -0.17 -4.01 -15.29
CA GLU A 15 -0.56 -4.38 -13.94
C GLU A 15 -0.26 -5.86 -13.66
N GLY A 16 -0.55 -6.72 -14.64
CA GLY A 16 -0.23 -8.14 -14.57
C GLY A 16 1.26 -8.41 -14.38
N GLY A 17 2.15 -7.63 -15.01
CA GLY A 17 3.59 -7.75 -14.81
C GLY A 17 4.02 -7.44 -13.37
N LEU A 18 3.41 -6.42 -12.76
CA LEU A 18 3.63 -6.12 -11.34
C LEU A 18 3.11 -7.26 -10.45
N HIS A 19 1.92 -7.79 -10.72
CA HIS A 19 1.34 -8.87 -9.93
C HIS A 19 2.16 -10.15 -10.00
N SER A 20 2.58 -10.57 -11.20
CA SER A 20 3.46 -11.73 -11.36
C SER A 20 4.78 -11.54 -10.62
N HIS A 21 5.37 -10.33 -10.66
CA HIS A 21 6.56 -10.03 -9.88
C HIS A 21 6.32 -10.10 -8.37
N CYS A 22 5.24 -9.50 -7.88
CA CYS A 22 4.94 -9.49 -6.46
C CYS A 22 4.65 -10.89 -5.93
N SER A 23 3.93 -11.71 -6.69
CA SER A 23 3.59 -13.09 -6.32
C SER A 23 4.79 -14.05 -6.40
N ALA A 24 5.77 -13.80 -7.27
CA ALA A 24 6.92 -14.69 -7.45
C ALA A 24 8.08 -14.40 -6.48
N LYS A 25 8.03 -13.28 -5.75
CA LYS A 25 9.09 -12.87 -4.83
C LYS A 25 8.75 -13.32 -3.42
N GLU A 26 9.57 -14.20 -2.85
CA GLU A 26 9.37 -14.75 -1.50
C GLU A 26 9.43 -13.69 -0.39
N ASN A 27 10.15 -12.58 -0.61
CA ASN A 27 10.21 -11.45 0.34
C ASN A 27 9.05 -10.45 0.19
N HIS A 28 8.04 -10.76 -0.62
CA HIS A 28 6.86 -9.93 -0.77
C HIS A 28 5.68 -10.57 -0.07
N PHE A 29 5.15 -9.87 0.94
CA PHE A 29 3.91 -10.24 1.58
C PHE A 29 2.75 -9.86 0.67
N TYR A 30 2.43 -10.73 -0.29
CA TYR A 30 1.50 -10.43 -1.37
C TYR A 30 0.27 -11.33 -1.33
N CYS A 31 -0.90 -10.71 -1.29
CA CYS A 31 -2.21 -11.36 -1.40
C CYS A 31 -2.58 -11.50 -2.88
N ILE A 32 -2.73 -12.73 -3.37
CA ILE A 32 -3.08 -13.03 -4.76
C ILE A 32 -4.56 -12.71 -5.02
N GLU A 33 -5.44 -13.08 -4.09
CA GLU A 33 -6.91 -12.91 -4.18
C GLU A 33 -7.29 -11.43 -4.40
N CYS A 34 -6.76 -10.56 -3.54
CA CYS A 34 -7.03 -9.13 -3.52
C CYS A 34 -5.95 -8.29 -4.22
N ARG A 35 -4.93 -8.96 -4.78
CA ARG A 35 -3.85 -8.35 -5.56
C ARG A 35 -3.09 -7.24 -4.82
N ARG A 36 -2.90 -7.38 -3.50
CA ARG A 36 -2.27 -6.38 -2.63
C ARG A 36 -0.92 -6.80 -2.10
N LEU A 37 -0.01 -5.82 -2.01
CA LEU A 37 1.30 -5.96 -1.40
C LEU A 37 1.31 -5.30 -0.02
N PHE A 38 1.72 -6.04 0.99
CA PHE A 38 1.89 -5.64 2.37
C PHE A 38 3.38 -5.44 2.70
N LEU A 39 3.67 -4.53 3.64
CA LEU A 39 5.03 -4.29 4.10
C LEU A 39 5.51 -5.31 5.13
N ARG A 40 4.59 -6.06 5.74
CA ARG A 40 4.88 -7.06 6.75
C ARG A 40 3.97 -8.28 6.63
N GLU A 41 4.49 -9.39 7.13
CA GLU A 41 3.80 -10.68 7.17
C GLU A 41 2.54 -10.64 8.04
N ASP A 42 2.63 -10.02 9.22
CA ASP A 42 1.51 -9.91 10.16
C ASP A 42 0.28 -9.24 9.54
N PHE A 43 0.50 -8.30 8.62
CA PHE A 43 -0.58 -7.65 7.88
C PHE A 43 -1.16 -8.51 6.76
N LEU A 44 -0.34 -9.31 6.09
CA LEU A 44 -0.83 -10.27 5.11
C LEU A 44 -1.65 -11.37 5.80
N GLU A 45 -1.15 -11.93 6.90
CA GLU A 45 -1.84 -12.95 7.69
C GLU A 45 -3.19 -12.43 8.21
N GLN A 46 -3.24 -11.19 8.70
CA GLN A 46 -4.50 -10.54 9.08
C GLN A 46 -5.45 -10.37 7.90
N ASP A 47 -4.96 -9.96 6.74
CA ASP A 47 -5.78 -9.81 5.52
C ASP A 47 -6.33 -11.16 5.04
N LEU A 48 -5.51 -12.21 5.02
CA LEU A 48 -5.91 -13.58 4.66
C LEU A 48 -6.90 -14.19 5.66
N SER A 49 -6.74 -13.89 6.94
CA SER A 49 -7.65 -14.31 8.02
C SER A 49 -8.95 -13.49 8.05
N SER A 50 -8.95 -12.30 7.43
CA SER A 50 -10.13 -11.44 7.37
C SER A 50 -11.17 -11.97 6.37
N LYS A 51 -12.45 -11.60 6.58
CA LYS A 51 -13.55 -11.95 5.67
C LYS A 51 -13.47 -11.26 4.29
N VAL A 52 -12.42 -10.48 4.01
CA VAL A 52 -12.23 -9.73 2.75
C VAL A 52 -12.23 -10.64 1.52
N HIS A 53 -11.76 -11.88 1.64
CA HIS A 53 -11.75 -12.86 0.53
C HIS A 53 -13.02 -13.74 0.49
N GLY A 54 -13.88 -13.64 1.52
CA GLY A 54 -15.04 -14.50 1.72
C GLY A 54 -16.37 -13.98 1.17
N GLY A 55 -16.39 -12.81 0.52
CA GLY A 55 -17.60 -12.27 -0.12
C GLY A 55 -18.77 -11.98 0.84
N GLY A 56 -18.48 -11.73 2.12
CA GLY A 56 -19.46 -11.36 3.14
C GLY A 56 -19.58 -9.85 3.28
N GLU A 57 -20.79 -9.35 3.50
CA GLU A 57 -21.32 -7.98 3.33
C GLU A 57 -20.66 -6.83 4.14
N GLU A 58 -19.47 -7.03 4.66
CA GLU A 58 -18.67 -6.01 5.32
C GLU A 58 -17.21 -6.21 4.92
N ASP A 59 -16.89 -5.84 3.67
CA ASP A 59 -15.53 -5.71 3.14
C ASP A 59 -14.77 -4.65 3.96
N VAL A 60 -14.25 -5.05 5.12
CA VAL A 60 -13.42 -4.17 5.94
C VAL A 60 -12.05 -4.12 5.30
N LEU A 61 -11.70 -2.97 4.72
CA LEU A 61 -10.41 -2.76 4.07
C LEU A 61 -9.36 -2.41 5.11
N TRP A 62 -8.35 -3.26 5.24
CA TRP A 62 -7.24 -3.03 6.14
C TRP A 62 -6.21 -2.08 5.54
N CYS A 63 -5.56 -1.30 6.41
CA CYS A 63 -4.42 -0.48 6.02
C CYS A 63 -3.17 -1.35 5.89
N SER A 64 -2.47 -1.23 4.75
CA SER A 64 -1.23 -1.97 4.50
C SER A 64 -0.02 -1.48 5.32
N LEU A 65 -0.19 -0.43 6.13
CA LEU A 65 0.87 0.24 6.90
C LEU A 65 0.65 0.17 8.42
N CYS A 66 -0.58 -0.05 8.87
CA CYS A 66 -0.93 -0.10 10.28
C CYS A 66 -2.12 -1.05 10.51
N PRO A 67 -2.36 -1.52 11.74
CA PRO A 67 -3.42 -2.49 12.04
C PRO A 67 -4.84 -1.88 12.01
N LYS A 68 -5.03 -0.71 11.39
CA LYS A 68 -6.33 -0.02 11.35
C LYS A 68 -7.19 -0.57 10.23
N ASP A 69 -8.40 -0.98 10.59
CA ASP A 69 -9.42 -1.41 9.66
C ASP A 69 -10.26 -0.21 9.19
N CYS A 70 -10.69 -0.23 7.92
CA CYS A 70 -11.47 0.82 7.29
C CYS A 70 -12.61 0.21 6.49
N ARG A 71 -13.86 0.51 6.85
CA ARG A 71 -15.04 -0.05 6.17
C ARG A 71 -15.23 0.34 4.70
N THR A 72 -14.49 1.34 4.18
CA THR A 72 -14.62 1.81 2.79
C THR A 72 -13.29 2.30 2.21
N ARG A 73 -13.14 2.24 0.87
CA ARG A 73 -11.92 2.71 0.17
C ARG A 73 -11.65 4.18 0.43
N ASP A 74 -12.70 5.00 0.50
CA ASP A 74 -12.58 6.42 0.80
C ASP A 74 -12.07 6.68 2.21
N LYS A 75 -12.56 5.93 3.20
CA LYS A 75 -12.04 6.02 4.58
C LYS A 75 -10.59 5.56 4.66
N LEU A 76 -10.23 4.51 3.93
CA LEU A 76 -8.83 4.06 3.87
C LEU A 76 -7.93 5.11 3.21
N ARG A 77 -8.38 5.73 2.10
CA ARG A 77 -7.63 6.80 1.43
C ARG A 77 -7.51 8.05 2.29
N LEU A 78 -8.55 8.38 3.05
CA LEU A 78 -8.51 9.49 4.01
C LEU A 78 -7.57 9.20 5.17
N HIS A 79 -7.61 7.96 5.70
CA HIS A 79 -6.69 7.49 6.74
C HIS A 79 -5.24 7.59 6.26
N TRP A 80 -4.92 7.15 5.04
CA TRP A 80 -3.60 7.34 4.44
C TRP A 80 -3.16 8.80 4.40
N LYS A 81 -4.07 9.71 4.05
CA LYS A 81 -3.80 11.15 3.98
C LYS A 81 -3.58 11.81 5.34
N ARG A 82 -4.10 11.22 6.42
CA ARG A 82 -4.16 11.84 7.75
C ARG A 82 -3.21 11.22 8.76
N ASP A 83 -2.99 9.91 8.68
CA ASP A 83 -2.26 9.13 9.69
C ASP A 83 -0.96 8.53 9.13
N HIS A 84 -0.67 8.70 7.83
CA HIS A 84 0.53 8.18 7.18
C HIS A 84 1.22 9.25 6.33
N TYR A 85 2.49 8.97 6.01
CA TYR A 85 3.31 9.82 5.15
C TYR A 85 2.81 9.77 3.70
N TYR A 86 1.72 10.46 3.42
CA TYR A 86 1.09 10.50 2.10
C TYR A 86 1.56 11.71 1.30
N CYS A 87 2.01 11.45 0.07
CA CYS A 87 2.29 12.46 -0.92
C CYS A 87 1.11 12.67 -1.86
N LYS A 88 0.61 13.92 -1.91
CA LYS A 88 -0.44 14.35 -2.84
C LYS A 88 0.00 14.35 -4.30
N VAL A 89 1.26 14.69 -4.57
CA VAL A 89 1.81 14.82 -5.94
C VAL A 89 1.85 13.47 -6.65
N TYR A 90 2.26 12.43 -5.92
CA TYR A 90 2.38 11.06 -6.43
C TYR A 90 1.21 10.15 -6.01
N ASP A 91 0.19 10.70 -5.32
CA ASP A 91 -0.94 9.96 -4.73
C ASP A 91 -0.52 8.67 -3.99
N ARG A 92 0.57 8.75 -3.21
CA ARG A 92 1.26 7.58 -2.64
C ARG A 92 1.52 7.74 -1.15
N VAL A 93 1.43 6.64 -0.40
CA VAL A 93 1.90 6.53 0.99
C VAL A 93 3.33 5.98 1.08
N PHE A 94 4.09 6.50 2.04
CA PHE A 94 5.47 6.12 2.35
C PHE A 94 5.57 5.49 3.72
N GLY A 95 6.55 4.59 3.87
CA GLY A 95 6.79 3.88 5.13
C GLY A 95 7.28 4.79 6.26
N ASP A 96 7.90 5.93 5.94
CA ASP A 96 8.43 6.87 6.92
C ASP A 96 8.52 8.32 6.39
N SER A 97 8.82 9.26 7.30
CA SER A 97 9.01 10.68 7.01
C SER A 97 10.28 10.96 6.19
N TYR A 98 11.30 10.12 6.29
CA TYR A 98 12.57 10.27 5.58
C TYR A 98 12.38 10.01 4.09
N ALA A 99 11.75 8.90 3.74
CA ALA A 99 11.35 8.53 2.39
C ALA A 99 10.45 9.59 1.75
N LEU A 100 9.49 10.16 2.49
CA LEU A 100 8.67 11.27 1.99
C LEU A 100 9.50 12.54 1.75
N ARG A 101 10.40 12.91 2.68
CA ARG A 101 11.25 14.12 2.57
C ARG A 101 12.25 14.03 1.42
N GLN A 102 12.79 12.86 1.12
CA GLN A 102 13.71 12.69 -0.01
C GLN A 102 13.04 13.01 -1.35
N ILE A 103 11.74 12.80 -1.46
CA ILE A 103 10.97 13.09 -2.68
C ILE A 103 10.50 14.55 -2.69
N GLY A 104 10.18 15.12 -1.51
CA GLY A 104 9.90 16.55 -1.36
C GLY A 104 11.12 17.46 -1.60
N ARG A 105 12.35 16.95 -1.49
CA ARG A 105 13.56 17.68 -1.92
C ARG A 105 13.69 17.75 -3.45
N ALA A 106 13.13 16.77 -4.17
CA ALA A 106 13.10 16.76 -5.63
C ALA A 106 11.94 17.57 -6.22
N THR A 107 10.93 17.94 -5.41
CA THR A 107 9.74 18.68 -5.84
C THR A 107 9.38 19.72 -4.79
N SER A 108 9.58 21.00 -5.10
CA SER A 108 9.65 22.16 -4.20
C SER A 108 8.41 22.49 -3.33
N ASN A 109 7.46 21.56 -3.11
CA ASN A 109 6.29 21.81 -2.27
C ASN A 109 5.59 20.50 -1.88
N ILE A 110 5.94 19.90 -0.74
CA ILE A 110 5.13 18.82 -0.17
C ILE A 110 4.99 19.03 1.34
N TYR A 111 3.87 19.63 1.73
CA TYR A 111 3.39 19.65 3.11
C TYR A 111 3.12 18.20 3.55
N ALA A 112 3.98 17.66 4.40
CA ALA A 112 3.75 16.41 5.11
C ALA A 112 2.85 16.70 6.32
N SER A 113 1.64 16.15 6.34
CA SER A 113 0.86 16.05 7.58
C SER A 113 1.33 14.79 8.31
N ILE A 114 1.74 14.99 9.56
CA ILE A 114 2.15 13.96 10.53
C ILE A 114 0.91 13.28 11.09
#